data_AF-A0A0P4VWE7-F1
#
_entry.id   AF-A0A0P4VWE7-F1
#
_cell.length_a   1.000
_cell.length_b   1.000
_cell.length_c   1.000
_cell.angle_alpha   90.00
_cell.angle_beta   90.00
_cell.angle_gamma   90.00
#
_symmetry.space_group_name_H-M   'P 1'
#
loop_
_entity.id
_entity.type
_entity.pdbx_description
1 polymer ?
#
loop_
_entity_poly.entity_id
_entity_poly.type
_entity_poly.pdbx_seq_one_letter_code
_entity_poly.pdbx_strand_id
1 'polypeptide(L)'
;MARRGGDASKQVVVSVVGVSGGEREKGVTGLGKSCLCNRFTKPQADQYHVDHISVLSQTDFSGRVVNNDHFLYWGECLRVADDGLEFVFQVVEQTEFIDDASFMPFKAGKMDPYIKRCCATKIQSAEKLMYICKNQLGIEKEYEQRVLPDGKVNVDGFLCVFDVSQVPNRSLERQVELTASILNNCLKTKRPVVLVTTKNDEANEVYVKEAEKLASRKEFKGNIPLVETSAHENVNVDCAFMTLANLVDRNRGRIRIVPFYEAARHRKEILDVATDAFQRLVRTHVLDYRSIWASTSKKLAQNPDFIHYVDLFGMDQAAKLFRRHVKKLKEEYLQRKVEGYMDLLPSILREFFPDLQSLEDGVWSSSLSGFSSKSYQDQICLL
;
A
#
# COMPACT_ATOMS: atom_id res chain seq x y z
N MET A 1 -11.21 30.93 -33.04
CA MET A 1 -11.39 29.48 -32.82
C MET A 1 -11.99 29.29 -31.42
N ALA A 2 -13.26 28.91 -31.35
CA ALA A 2 -13.98 28.71 -30.10
C ALA A 2 -13.47 27.43 -29.40
N ARG A 3 -13.13 27.55 -28.10
CA ARG A 3 -12.93 26.39 -27.22
C ARG A 3 -14.27 25.65 -27.14
N ARG A 4 -14.32 24.42 -27.67
CA ARG A 4 -15.42 23.49 -27.41
C ARG A 4 -15.50 23.25 -25.90
N GLY A 5 -16.73 23.16 -25.39
CA GLY A 5 -17.06 23.11 -23.97
C GLY A 5 -16.28 22.04 -23.22
N GLY A 6 -15.89 22.37 -21.98
CA GLY A 6 -15.16 21.46 -21.11
C GLY A 6 -15.97 20.20 -20.85
N ASP A 7 -15.38 19.04 -21.15
CA ASP A 7 -15.92 17.77 -20.68
C ASP A 7 -15.89 17.81 -19.14
N ALA A 8 -17.07 17.93 -18.55
CA ALA A 8 -17.24 17.84 -17.11
C ALA A 8 -16.86 16.42 -16.66
N SER A 9 -15.97 16.31 -15.66
CA SER A 9 -15.61 15.05 -15.04
C SER A 9 -16.84 14.26 -14.61
N LYS A 10 -16.92 12.97 -14.93
CA LYS A 10 -18.08 12.12 -14.60
C LYS A 10 -17.98 11.60 -13.17
N GLN A 11 -18.98 11.88 -12.35
CA GLN A 11 -19.05 11.31 -11.00
C GLN A 11 -19.52 9.85 -11.05
N VAL A 12 -18.90 8.98 -10.25
CA VAL A 12 -19.33 7.58 -10.06
C VAL A 12 -19.27 7.23 -8.57
N VAL A 13 -20.40 6.82 -8.00
CA VAL A 13 -20.45 6.35 -6.61
C VAL A 13 -20.35 4.83 -6.56
N VAL A 14 -19.28 4.33 -5.94
CA VAL A 14 -18.98 2.90 -5.82
C VAL A 14 -19.21 2.42 -4.40
N SER A 15 -20.00 1.36 -4.25
CA SER A 15 -20.14 0.63 -2.98
C SER A 15 -19.36 -0.68 -3.05
N VAL A 16 -18.32 -0.80 -2.21
CA VAL A 16 -17.53 -2.02 -2.05
C VAL A 16 -18.20 -2.91 -1.01
N VAL A 17 -18.57 -4.12 -1.42
CA VAL A 17 -19.31 -5.11 -0.63
C VAL A 17 -18.58 -6.44 -0.64
N GLY A 18 -18.95 -7.35 0.25
CA GLY A 18 -18.37 -8.70 0.33
C GLY A 18 -18.57 -9.26 1.72
N VAL A 19 -18.35 -10.56 1.95
CA VAL A 19 -18.61 -11.17 3.26
C VAL A 19 -18.02 -10.32 4.41
N SER A 20 -18.86 -10.01 5.39
CA SER A 20 -18.56 -9.16 6.55
C SER A 20 -19.37 -9.66 7.75
N GLY A 21 -18.85 -9.45 8.95
CA GLY A 21 -19.44 -9.97 10.19
C GLY A 21 -18.38 -10.20 11.25
N GLY A 22 -18.71 -11.05 12.22
CA GLY A 22 -17.78 -11.55 13.22
C GLY A 22 -16.86 -12.63 12.64
N GLU A 23 -16.04 -13.22 13.49
CA GLU A 23 -15.08 -14.26 13.09
C GLU A 23 -15.77 -15.51 12.52
N ARG A 24 -17.02 -15.79 12.90
CA ARG A 24 -17.79 -16.91 12.36
C ARG A 24 -18.10 -16.76 10.87
N GLU A 25 -18.36 -15.53 10.41
CA GLU A 25 -18.69 -15.25 9.02
C GLU A 25 -17.43 -15.03 8.17
N LYS A 26 -16.49 -14.22 8.66
CA LYS A 26 -15.33 -13.78 7.87
C LYS A 26 -14.01 -14.45 8.28
N GLY A 27 -13.96 -15.30 9.29
CA GLY A 27 -12.70 -15.84 9.83
C GLY A 27 -11.87 -14.78 10.55
N VAL A 28 -10.59 -15.10 10.78
CA VAL A 28 -9.66 -14.29 11.60
C VAL A 28 -9.20 -12.98 10.94
N THR A 29 -9.40 -12.83 9.64
CA THR A 29 -9.08 -11.61 8.88
C THR A 29 -10.23 -11.24 7.96
N GLY A 30 -10.30 -9.99 7.50
CA GLY A 30 -11.27 -9.58 6.50
C GLY A 30 -10.93 -10.11 5.10
N LEU A 31 -11.85 -9.91 4.16
CA LEU A 31 -11.62 -10.25 2.75
C LEU A 31 -10.71 -9.24 2.03
N GLY A 32 -10.38 -8.10 2.65
CA GLY A 32 -9.54 -7.05 2.03
C GLY A 32 -10.30 -5.87 1.42
N LYS A 33 -11.59 -5.67 1.78
CA LYS A 33 -12.39 -4.51 1.32
C LYS A 33 -11.73 -3.18 1.67
N SER A 34 -11.36 -2.98 2.94
CA SER A 34 -10.74 -1.75 3.42
C SER A 34 -9.40 -1.48 2.74
N CYS A 35 -8.53 -2.50 2.60
CA CYS A 35 -7.26 -2.36 1.89
C CYS A 35 -7.48 -1.98 0.41
N LEU A 36 -8.46 -2.60 -0.26
CA LEU A 36 -8.80 -2.29 -1.65
C LEU A 36 -9.28 -0.83 -1.78
N CYS A 37 -10.15 -0.37 -0.87
CA CYS A 37 -10.62 1.01 -0.85
C CYS A 37 -9.49 2.00 -0.55
N ASN A 38 -8.67 1.74 0.47
CA ASN A 38 -7.53 2.58 0.82
C ASN A 38 -6.56 2.71 -0.34
N ARG A 39 -6.17 1.59 -0.96
CA ARG A 39 -5.22 1.61 -2.08
C ARG A 39 -5.77 2.39 -3.26
N PHE A 40 -7.06 2.27 -3.54
CA PHE A 40 -7.69 3.02 -4.62
C PHE A 40 -7.79 4.51 -4.30
N THR A 41 -8.23 4.91 -3.11
CA THR A 41 -8.39 6.35 -2.81
C THR A 41 -7.04 7.04 -2.57
N LYS A 42 -6.08 6.33 -1.97
CA LYS A 42 -4.74 6.81 -1.63
C LYS A 42 -3.67 5.82 -2.14
N PRO A 43 -3.27 5.92 -3.42
CA PRO A 43 -2.36 4.95 -4.03
C PRO A 43 -0.92 5.03 -3.53
N GLN A 44 -0.50 6.16 -2.98
CA GLN A 44 0.87 6.36 -2.47
C GLN A 44 1.19 5.39 -1.33
N ALA A 45 2.41 4.85 -1.32
CA ALA A 45 2.85 3.87 -0.34
C ALA A 45 2.71 4.35 1.11
N ASP A 46 3.10 5.59 1.40
CA ASP A 46 3.04 6.16 2.75
C ASP A 46 1.61 6.44 3.24
N GLN A 47 0.60 6.37 2.36
CA GLN A 47 -0.82 6.57 2.69
C GLN A 47 -1.63 5.26 2.69
N TYR A 48 -0.96 4.12 2.44
CA TYR A 48 -1.59 2.81 2.49
C TYR A 48 -1.39 2.16 3.86
N HIS A 49 -2.50 1.81 4.49
CA HIS A 49 -2.52 1.11 5.77
C HIS A 49 -2.98 -0.33 5.56
N VAL A 50 -2.37 -1.26 6.29
CA VAL A 50 -2.71 -2.69 6.25
C VAL A 50 -3.83 -3.01 7.25
N ASP A 51 -3.75 -2.39 8.43
CA ASP A 51 -4.66 -2.66 9.53
C ASP A 51 -5.81 -1.64 9.55
N HIS A 52 -7.01 -2.15 9.36
CA HIS A 52 -8.23 -1.35 9.38
C HIS A 52 -9.21 -1.83 10.44
N ILE A 53 -10.06 -0.91 10.88
CA ILE A 53 -11.05 -1.14 11.93
C ILE A 53 -12.09 -2.20 11.54
N SER A 54 -12.44 -3.03 12.51
CA SER A 54 -13.57 -3.95 12.40
C SER A 54 -14.18 -4.33 13.75
N VAL A 55 -13.39 -4.20 14.82
CA VAL A 55 -13.82 -4.25 16.21
C VAL A 55 -13.59 -2.87 16.81
N LEU A 56 -14.59 -2.31 17.49
CA LEU A 56 -14.62 -0.93 17.96
C LEU A 56 -15.23 -0.85 19.36
N SER A 57 -14.86 0.18 20.10
CA SER A 57 -15.59 0.59 21.30
C SER A 57 -16.89 1.31 20.94
N GLN A 58 -17.84 1.39 21.87
CA GLN A 58 -19.08 2.18 21.67
C GLN A 58 -18.79 3.65 21.35
N THR A 59 -17.75 4.23 21.95
CA THR A 59 -17.33 5.61 21.72
C THR A 59 -16.87 5.80 20.28
N ASP A 60 -16.02 4.90 19.78
CA ASP A 60 -15.51 4.94 18.41
C ASP A 60 -16.62 4.72 17.38
N PHE A 61 -17.54 3.79 17.66
CA PHE A 61 -18.70 3.52 16.80
C PHE A 61 -19.62 4.74 16.68
N SER A 62 -19.77 5.50 17.77
CA SER A 62 -20.60 6.71 17.82
C SER A 62 -19.88 7.96 17.30
N GLY A 63 -18.55 7.90 17.13
CA GLY A 63 -17.74 9.00 16.60
C GLY A 63 -18.07 9.33 15.15
N ARG A 64 -17.82 10.56 14.69
CA ARG A 64 -18.31 11.08 13.39
C ARG A 64 -17.81 10.33 12.15
N VAL A 65 -16.74 9.56 12.25
CA VAL A 65 -16.22 8.74 11.14
C VAL A 65 -17.10 7.50 10.92
N VAL A 66 -17.36 6.73 11.98
CA VAL A 66 -18.23 5.54 11.92
C VAL A 66 -19.70 5.94 11.96
N ASN A 67 -20.03 6.98 12.72
CA ASN A 67 -21.29 7.69 12.78
C ASN A 67 -22.51 6.81 13.05
N ASN A 68 -22.34 5.80 13.90
CA ASN A 68 -23.34 4.76 14.19
C ASN A 68 -23.75 3.92 12.97
N ASP A 69 -22.94 3.92 11.92
CA ASP A 69 -23.19 3.18 10.70
C ASP A 69 -22.33 1.93 10.58
N HIS A 70 -22.84 0.95 9.83
CA HIS A 70 -22.07 -0.20 9.38
C HIS A 70 -21.48 -0.01 7.96
N PHE A 71 -20.99 1.20 7.67
CA PHE A 71 -20.25 1.51 6.47
C PHE A 71 -19.20 2.60 6.71
N LEU A 72 -18.16 2.61 5.88
CA LEU A 72 -17.14 3.66 5.84
C LEU A 72 -17.28 4.48 4.56
N TYR A 73 -17.10 5.79 4.68
CA TYR A 73 -16.92 6.67 3.54
C TYR A 73 -15.41 6.90 3.35
N TRP A 74 -14.86 6.45 2.23
CA TRP A 74 -13.44 6.53 1.92
C TRP A 74 -13.04 7.82 1.20
N GLY A 75 -14.01 8.68 0.91
CA GLY A 75 -13.79 9.97 0.27
C GLY A 75 -13.92 9.93 -1.24
N GLU A 76 -13.31 10.95 -1.85
CA GLU A 76 -13.32 11.20 -3.29
C GLU A 76 -11.91 11.05 -3.89
N CYS A 77 -11.83 10.46 -5.08
CA CYS A 77 -10.59 10.47 -5.86
C CYS A 77 -10.87 10.64 -7.36
N LEU A 78 -9.97 11.36 -8.03
CA LEU A 78 -9.99 11.52 -9.49
C LEU A 78 -9.23 10.34 -10.12
N ARG A 79 -9.75 9.85 -11.24
CA ARG A 79 -9.05 8.94 -12.16
C ARG A 79 -9.28 9.36 -13.59
N VAL A 80 -8.24 9.20 -14.40
CA VAL A 80 -8.29 9.48 -15.83
C VAL A 80 -8.27 8.14 -16.55
N ALA A 81 -9.26 7.90 -17.40
CA ALA A 81 -9.28 6.74 -18.28
C ALA A 81 -8.28 6.87 -19.43
N ASP A 82 -7.97 5.76 -20.11
CA ASP A 82 -7.00 5.73 -21.21
C ASP A 82 -7.37 6.66 -22.39
N ASP A 83 -8.67 6.96 -22.56
CA ASP A 83 -9.18 7.90 -23.56
C ASP A 83 -9.21 9.37 -23.08
N GLY A 84 -8.64 9.65 -21.90
CA GLY A 84 -8.56 10.98 -21.29
C GLY A 84 -9.80 11.39 -20.51
N LEU A 85 -10.85 10.56 -20.44
CA LEU A 85 -12.06 10.89 -19.68
C LEU A 85 -11.78 10.86 -18.17
N GLU A 86 -12.12 11.94 -17.50
CA GLU A 86 -11.99 12.08 -16.06
C GLU A 86 -13.21 11.54 -15.31
N PHE A 87 -12.96 10.69 -14.31
CA PHE A 87 -13.94 10.17 -13.38
C PHE A 87 -13.64 10.65 -11.96
N VAL A 88 -14.65 11.20 -11.29
CA VAL A 88 -14.61 11.50 -9.86
C VAL A 88 -15.32 10.37 -9.12
N PHE A 89 -14.56 9.50 -8.47
CA PHE A 89 -15.08 8.40 -7.70
C PHE A 89 -15.43 8.86 -6.29
N GLN A 90 -16.61 8.48 -5.79
CA GLN A 90 -16.93 8.46 -4.37
C GLN A 90 -16.99 7.01 -3.91
N VAL A 91 -16.25 6.67 -2.85
CA VAL A 91 -16.10 5.27 -2.43
C VAL A 91 -16.73 5.04 -1.06
N VAL A 92 -17.63 4.06 -0.98
CA VAL A 92 -18.23 3.57 0.25
C VAL A 92 -17.85 2.10 0.45
N GLU A 93 -17.49 1.73 1.66
CA GLU A 93 -17.31 0.33 2.06
C GLU A 93 -18.45 -0.11 2.96
N GLN A 94 -19.22 -1.10 2.53
CA GLN A 94 -20.24 -1.74 3.35
C GLN A 94 -19.61 -2.85 4.20
N THR A 95 -19.72 -2.75 5.52
CA THR A 95 -19.07 -3.68 6.45
C THR A 95 -20.00 -4.05 7.61
N GLU A 96 -19.44 -4.70 8.62
CA GLU A 96 -20.13 -4.95 9.88
C GLU A 96 -19.15 -4.77 11.04
N PHE A 97 -19.34 -3.70 11.82
CA PHE A 97 -18.54 -3.43 13.02
C PHE A 97 -19.02 -4.28 14.19
N ILE A 98 -18.05 -4.79 14.93
CA ILE A 98 -18.23 -5.63 16.11
C ILE A 98 -17.87 -4.79 17.34
N ASP A 99 -18.70 -4.90 18.38
CA ASP A 99 -18.46 -4.29 19.67
C ASP A 99 -17.37 -5.04 20.43
N ASP A 100 -16.36 -4.31 20.94
CA ASP A 100 -15.22 -4.88 21.68
C ASP A 100 -15.61 -5.44 23.05
N ALA A 101 -16.73 -4.99 23.63
CA ALA A 101 -17.22 -5.46 24.92
C ALA A 101 -18.03 -6.77 24.79
N SER A 102 -18.94 -6.84 23.81
CA SER A 102 -19.84 -7.99 23.62
C SER A 102 -19.38 -9.00 22.57
N PHE A 103 -18.43 -8.64 21.71
CA PHE A 103 -18.02 -9.40 20.52
C PHE A 103 -19.18 -9.72 19.57
N MET A 104 -20.23 -8.90 19.60
CA MET A 104 -21.40 -8.98 18.73
C MET A 104 -21.45 -7.75 17.81
N PRO A 105 -22.11 -7.84 16.64
CA PRO A 105 -22.35 -6.65 15.83
C PRO A 105 -23.07 -5.56 16.62
N PHE A 106 -22.63 -4.31 16.45
CA PHE A 106 -23.38 -3.17 16.99
C PHE A 106 -24.83 -3.20 16.51
N LYS A 107 -25.75 -2.87 17.42
CA LYS A 107 -27.20 -2.83 17.12
C LYS A 107 -27.65 -1.40 16.92
N ALA A 108 -27.67 -0.95 15.67
CA ALA A 108 -28.34 0.28 15.28
C ALA A 108 -29.83 0.00 14.94
N GLY A 109 -30.67 -0.12 15.98
CA GLY A 109 -32.13 -0.30 15.81
C GLY A 109 -32.54 -1.59 15.08
N LYS A 110 -33.65 -1.54 14.31
CA LYS A 110 -34.10 -2.66 13.47
C LYS A 110 -33.28 -2.70 12.18
N MET A 111 -32.16 -3.40 12.21
CA MET A 111 -31.25 -3.51 11.07
C MET A 111 -31.52 -4.80 10.26
N ASP A 112 -31.58 -4.66 8.94
CA ASP A 112 -31.60 -5.82 8.04
C ASP A 112 -30.28 -6.60 8.15
N PRO A 113 -30.30 -7.93 7.88
CA PRO A 113 -29.08 -8.73 7.79
C PRO A 113 -28.08 -8.13 6.78
N TYR A 114 -26.78 -8.26 7.05
CA TYR A 114 -25.70 -7.70 6.21
C TYR A 114 -25.91 -7.97 4.71
N ILE A 115 -26.24 -9.21 4.33
CA ILE A 115 -26.41 -9.65 2.93
C ILE A 115 -27.45 -8.82 2.16
N LYS A 116 -28.45 -8.24 2.86
CA LYS A 116 -29.41 -7.31 2.26
C LYS A 116 -28.94 -5.87 2.38
N ARG A 117 -28.48 -5.48 3.58
CA ARG A 117 -28.04 -4.11 3.89
C ARG A 117 -26.92 -3.62 2.98
N CYS A 118 -25.94 -4.47 2.69
CA CYS A 118 -24.77 -4.10 1.88
C CYS A 118 -25.12 -3.73 0.44
N CYS A 119 -26.29 -4.12 -0.05
CA CYS A 119 -26.77 -3.81 -1.40
C CYS A 119 -27.62 -2.52 -1.45
N ALA A 120 -27.66 -1.73 -0.37
CA ALA A 120 -28.41 -0.47 -0.33
C ALA A 120 -27.87 0.52 -1.38
N THR A 121 -28.77 1.08 -2.20
CA THR A 121 -28.41 2.05 -3.24
C THR A 121 -28.56 3.50 -2.80
N LYS A 122 -29.23 3.75 -1.68
CA LYS A 122 -29.35 5.07 -1.06
C LYS A 122 -28.74 4.96 0.32
N ILE A 123 -27.67 5.71 0.57
CA ILE A 123 -26.95 5.72 1.83
C ILE A 123 -27.07 7.13 2.41
N GLN A 124 -27.42 7.23 3.68
CA GLN A 124 -27.63 8.50 4.37
C GLN A 124 -26.93 8.44 5.71
N SER A 125 -26.10 9.45 5.97
CA SER A 125 -25.41 9.63 7.24
C SER A 125 -24.94 11.09 7.31
N ALA A 126 -25.73 11.91 8.00
CA ALA A 126 -25.46 13.33 8.14
C ALA A 126 -24.17 13.56 8.91
N GLU A 127 -23.36 14.54 8.45
CA GLU A 127 -22.09 14.93 9.07
C GLU A 127 -21.00 13.86 9.15
N LYS A 128 -21.19 12.71 8.48
CA LYS A 128 -20.23 11.61 8.45
C LYS A 128 -18.90 12.06 7.88
N LEU A 129 -17.81 11.77 8.58
CA LEU A 129 -16.45 12.07 8.14
C LEU A 129 -15.87 10.94 7.29
N MET A 130 -15.03 11.33 6.34
CA MET A 130 -14.16 10.43 5.58
C MET A 130 -13.24 9.67 6.54
N TYR A 131 -13.19 8.35 6.37
CA TYR A 131 -12.25 7.47 7.02
C TYR A 131 -10.90 7.50 6.31
N ILE A 132 -9.83 7.60 7.10
CA ILE A 132 -8.44 7.59 6.62
C ILE A 132 -7.75 6.31 7.10
N CYS A 133 -7.72 6.09 8.41
CA CYS A 133 -7.10 4.93 9.02
C CYS A 133 -7.64 4.68 10.43
N LYS A 134 -7.27 3.55 11.03
CA LYS A 134 -7.70 3.18 12.39
C LYS A 134 -7.30 4.23 13.43
N ASN A 135 -6.13 4.84 13.27
CA ASN A 135 -5.58 5.80 14.24
C ASN A 135 -6.31 7.16 14.23
N GLN A 136 -7.24 7.37 13.29
CA GLN A 136 -8.06 8.58 13.24
C GLN A 136 -9.13 8.63 14.33
N LEU A 137 -9.65 7.47 14.76
CA LEU A 137 -10.78 7.41 15.68
C LEU A 137 -10.39 7.94 17.06
N GLY A 138 -11.24 8.81 17.63
CA GLY A 138 -11.00 9.47 18.92
C GLY A 138 -10.10 10.70 18.85
N ILE A 139 -9.39 10.92 17.74
CA ILE A 139 -8.55 12.10 17.49
C ILE A 139 -8.86 12.71 16.11
N GLU A 140 -10.12 12.69 15.69
CA GLU A 140 -10.51 13.02 14.31
C GLU A 140 -10.00 14.41 13.91
N LYS A 141 -9.99 15.38 14.83
CA LYS A 141 -9.58 16.78 14.60
C LYS A 141 -8.12 16.94 14.14
N GLU A 142 -7.26 15.96 14.39
CA GLU A 142 -5.86 15.97 13.94
C GLU A 142 -5.71 15.54 12.47
N TYR A 143 -6.79 15.00 11.89
CA TYR A 143 -6.84 14.53 10.51
C TYR A 143 -7.72 15.45 9.64
N GLU A 144 -7.56 15.32 8.32
CA GLU A 144 -8.35 16.05 7.33
C GLU A 144 -9.87 15.82 7.53
N GLN A 145 -10.61 16.92 7.71
CA GLN A 145 -12.06 16.88 7.96
C GLN A 145 -12.84 16.98 6.64
N ARG A 146 -12.94 15.87 5.90
CA ARG A 146 -13.84 15.79 4.73
C ARG A 146 -15.16 15.12 5.11
N VAL A 147 -16.26 15.84 4.96
CA VAL A 147 -17.61 15.34 5.25
C VAL A 147 -18.20 14.67 4.00
N LEU A 148 -19.02 13.63 4.20
CA LEU A 148 -19.87 13.06 3.16
C LEU A 148 -20.78 14.15 2.58
N PRO A 149 -20.66 14.48 1.27
CA PRO A 149 -21.45 15.55 0.67
C PRO A 149 -22.96 15.34 0.89
N ASP A 150 -23.65 16.42 1.29
CA ASP A 150 -25.09 16.44 1.59
C ASP A 150 -25.58 15.39 2.62
N GLY A 151 -24.66 14.72 3.33
CA GLY A 151 -24.98 13.61 4.22
C GLY A 151 -25.64 12.41 3.52
N LYS A 152 -25.54 12.29 2.19
CA LYS A 152 -26.18 11.21 1.43
C LYS A 152 -25.46 10.91 0.13
N VAL A 153 -25.47 9.64 -0.28
CA VAL A 153 -24.95 9.21 -1.59
C VAL A 153 -25.88 8.19 -2.25
N ASN A 154 -25.94 8.22 -3.58
CA ASN A 154 -26.67 7.24 -4.38
C ASN A 154 -25.67 6.36 -5.12
N VAL A 155 -25.67 5.07 -4.81
CA VAL A 155 -24.72 4.10 -5.40
C VAL A 155 -25.04 3.86 -6.87
N ASP A 156 -24.04 4.02 -7.72
CA ASP A 156 -24.11 3.76 -9.15
C ASP A 156 -23.74 2.33 -9.51
N GLY A 157 -22.87 1.69 -8.72
CA GLY A 157 -22.41 0.33 -8.96
C GLY A 157 -21.73 -0.30 -7.75
N PHE A 158 -21.50 -1.61 -7.84
CA PHE A 158 -20.94 -2.41 -6.75
C PHE A 158 -19.63 -3.09 -7.15
N LEU A 159 -18.64 -3.10 -6.26
CA LEU A 159 -17.55 -4.06 -6.30
C LEU A 159 -17.82 -5.13 -5.24
N CYS A 160 -18.04 -6.37 -5.67
CA CYS A 160 -18.24 -7.49 -4.75
C CYS A 160 -16.94 -8.26 -4.57
N VAL A 161 -16.35 -8.16 -3.39
CA VAL A 161 -15.04 -8.71 -3.08
C VAL A 161 -15.13 -10.19 -2.67
N PHE A 162 -14.18 -10.99 -3.14
CA PHE A 162 -13.98 -12.40 -2.81
C PHE A 162 -12.51 -12.67 -2.50
N ASP A 163 -12.20 -13.14 -1.28
CA ASP A 163 -10.81 -13.42 -0.89
C ASP A 163 -10.36 -14.77 -1.45
N VAL A 164 -9.24 -14.79 -2.16
CA VAL A 164 -8.68 -16.03 -2.72
C VAL A 164 -7.50 -16.59 -1.93
N SER A 165 -7.14 -15.99 -0.80
CA SER A 165 -6.16 -16.58 0.11
C SER A 165 -6.80 -17.54 1.10
N GLN A 166 -6.00 -18.46 1.65
CA GLN A 166 -6.48 -19.41 2.64
C GLN A 166 -6.50 -18.77 4.03
N VAL A 167 -7.68 -18.66 4.62
CA VAL A 167 -7.88 -18.04 5.94
C VAL A 167 -8.34 -19.08 6.97
N PRO A 168 -7.64 -19.22 8.11
CA PRO A 168 -8.09 -20.08 9.20
C PRO A 168 -9.53 -19.77 9.63
N ASN A 169 -10.30 -20.82 9.90
CA ASN A 169 -11.69 -20.75 10.35
C ASN A 169 -12.67 -20.07 9.37
N ARG A 170 -12.33 -19.99 8.06
CA ARG A 170 -13.26 -19.58 7.01
C ARG A 170 -13.51 -20.72 6.03
N SER A 171 -14.76 -21.18 5.92
CA SER A 171 -15.14 -22.16 4.89
C SER A 171 -15.24 -21.48 3.52
N LEU A 172 -14.59 -22.09 2.52
CA LEU A 172 -14.67 -21.66 1.13
C LEU A 172 -16.09 -21.80 0.60
N GLU A 173 -16.75 -22.92 0.87
CA GLU A 173 -18.13 -23.19 0.47
C GLU A 173 -19.06 -22.09 1.00
N ARG A 174 -18.90 -21.74 2.28
CA ARG A 174 -19.70 -20.69 2.91
C ARG A 174 -19.41 -19.32 2.30
N GLN A 175 -18.15 -19.00 2.00
CA GLN A 175 -17.79 -17.75 1.32
C GLN A 175 -18.45 -17.68 -0.07
N VAL A 176 -18.44 -18.78 -0.83
CA VAL A 176 -19.08 -18.87 -2.15
C VAL A 176 -20.60 -18.67 -2.05
N GLU A 177 -21.27 -19.32 -1.11
CA GLU A 177 -22.72 -19.16 -0.88
C GLU A 177 -23.12 -17.72 -0.54
N LEU A 178 -22.39 -17.11 0.40
CA LEU A 178 -22.66 -15.74 0.85
C LEU A 178 -22.38 -14.74 -0.27
N THR A 179 -21.28 -14.92 -1.01
CA THR A 179 -20.93 -14.07 -2.16
C THR A 179 -21.99 -14.19 -3.26
N ALA A 180 -22.42 -15.40 -3.61
CA ALA A 180 -23.51 -15.61 -4.56
C ALA A 180 -24.81 -14.92 -4.13
N SER A 181 -25.12 -14.93 -2.83
CA SER A 181 -26.30 -14.26 -2.27
C SER A 181 -26.19 -12.73 -2.38
N ILE A 182 -25.01 -12.17 -2.09
CA ILE A 182 -24.73 -10.74 -2.27
C ILE A 182 -24.83 -10.35 -3.75
N LEU A 183 -24.18 -11.08 -4.65
CA LEU A 183 -24.23 -10.82 -6.10
C LEU A 183 -25.68 -10.81 -6.63
N ASN A 184 -26.49 -11.79 -6.22
CA ASN A 184 -27.92 -11.84 -6.57
C ASN A 184 -28.70 -10.62 -6.06
N ASN A 185 -28.40 -10.13 -4.85
CA ASN A 185 -29.04 -8.93 -4.32
C ASN A 185 -28.56 -7.67 -5.04
N CYS A 186 -27.27 -7.55 -5.38
CA CYS A 186 -26.75 -6.48 -6.21
C CYS A 186 -27.45 -6.43 -7.56
N LEU A 187 -27.63 -7.56 -8.26
CA LEU A 187 -28.34 -7.61 -9.55
C LEU A 187 -29.79 -7.11 -9.46
N LYS A 188 -30.50 -7.41 -8.37
CA LYS A 188 -31.88 -6.92 -8.14
C LYS A 188 -31.96 -5.40 -8.07
N THR A 189 -30.87 -4.71 -7.72
CA THR A 189 -30.82 -3.24 -7.70
C THR A 189 -30.77 -2.62 -9.09
N LYS A 190 -30.49 -3.42 -10.14
CA LYS A 190 -30.26 -2.98 -11.53
C LYS A 190 -29.03 -2.07 -11.69
N ARG A 191 -28.15 -2.01 -10.70
CA ARG A 191 -26.83 -1.37 -10.78
C ARG A 191 -25.78 -2.38 -11.25
N PRO A 192 -24.78 -1.98 -12.06
CA PRO A 192 -23.69 -2.85 -12.43
C PRO A 192 -22.92 -3.39 -11.21
N VAL A 193 -22.38 -4.59 -11.36
CA VAL A 193 -21.54 -5.21 -10.34
C VAL A 193 -20.33 -5.88 -11.01
N VAL A 194 -19.17 -5.75 -10.37
CA VAL A 194 -17.95 -6.46 -10.73
C VAL A 194 -17.58 -7.38 -9.57
N LEU A 195 -17.28 -8.64 -9.86
CA LEU A 195 -16.68 -9.55 -8.89
C LEU A 195 -15.17 -9.28 -8.85
N VAL A 196 -14.64 -9.02 -7.66
CA VAL A 196 -13.24 -8.66 -7.48
C VAL A 196 -12.59 -9.70 -6.57
N THR A 197 -11.63 -10.46 -7.07
CA THR A 197 -10.82 -11.30 -6.18
C THR A 197 -9.72 -10.47 -5.54
N THR A 198 -9.49 -10.69 -4.25
CA THR A 198 -8.48 -9.97 -3.45
C THR A 198 -7.42 -10.94 -2.94
N LYS A 199 -6.26 -10.37 -2.60
CA LYS A 199 -5.09 -11.10 -2.08
C LYS A 199 -4.53 -12.13 -3.06
N ASN A 200 -4.53 -11.79 -4.35
CA ASN A 200 -4.01 -12.69 -5.39
C ASN A 200 -2.48 -12.90 -5.29
N ASP A 201 -1.77 -12.05 -4.55
CA ASP A 201 -0.37 -12.22 -4.15
C ASP A 201 -0.14 -13.44 -3.24
N GLU A 202 -1.19 -13.90 -2.55
CA GLU A 202 -1.20 -15.08 -1.67
C GLU A 202 -2.28 -16.09 -2.11
N ALA A 203 -2.61 -16.10 -3.40
CA ALA A 203 -3.72 -16.89 -3.93
C ALA A 203 -3.56 -18.39 -3.67
N ASN A 204 -4.66 -19.02 -3.26
CA ASN A 204 -4.84 -20.46 -3.33
C ASN A 204 -5.61 -20.81 -4.61
N GLU A 205 -5.03 -21.65 -5.47
CA GLU A 205 -5.65 -22.01 -6.76
C GLU A 205 -7.07 -22.57 -6.64
N VAL A 206 -7.39 -23.28 -5.55
CA VAL A 206 -8.74 -23.82 -5.33
C VAL A 206 -9.75 -22.69 -5.17
N TYR A 207 -9.38 -21.63 -4.45
CA TYR A 207 -10.24 -20.47 -4.21
C TYR A 207 -10.43 -19.65 -5.48
N VAL A 208 -9.37 -19.47 -6.27
CA VAL A 208 -9.43 -18.82 -7.59
C VAL A 208 -10.41 -19.57 -8.50
N LYS A 209 -10.27 -20.90 -8.60
CA LYS A 209 -11.18 -21.74 -9.40
C LYS A 209 -12.63 -21.64 -8.94
N GLU A 210 -12.90 -21.57 -7.64
CA GLU A 210 -14.27 -21.37 -7.14
C GLU A 210 -14.83 -19.97 -7.46
N ALA A 211 -14.00 -18.92 -7.43
CA ALA A 211 -14.42 -17.58 -7.86
C ALA A 211 -14.76 -17.53 -9.36
N GLU A 212 -13.96 -18.20 -10.21
CA GLU A 212 -14.24 -18.35 -11.66
C GLU A 212 -15.51 -19.15 -11.93
N LYS A 213 -15.70 -20.27 -11.21
CA LYS A 213 -16.95 -21.07 -11.27
C LYS A 213 -18.15 -20.24 -10.84
N LEU A 214 -18.00 -19.40 -9.81
CA LEU A 214 -19.04 -18.48 -9.39
C LEU A 214 -19.36 -17.48 -10.50
N ALA A 215 -18.37 -16.77 -11.05
CA ALA A 215 -18.55 -15.81 -12.13
C ALA A 215 -19.18 -16.41 -13.40
N SER A 216 -18.94 -17.70 -13.66
CA SER A 216 -19.43 -18.42 -14.84
C SER A 216 -20.82 -19.05 -14.69
N ARG A 217 -21.46 -18.94 -13.51
CA ARG A 217 -22.87 -19.36 -13.32
C ARG A 217 -23.79 -18.63 -14.31
N LYS A 218 -24.85 -19.31 -14.76
CA LYS A 218 -25.74 -18.84 -15.84
C LYS A 218 -26.32 -17.45 -15.56
N GLU A 219 -26.63 -17.15 -14.31
CA GLU A 219 -27.17 -15.87 -13.84
C GLU A 219 -26.15 -14.71 -13.84
N PHE A 220 -24.85 -15.01 -13.76
CA PHE A 220 -23.78 -14.02 -13.63
C PHE A 220 -22.95 -13.88 -14.91
N LYS A 221 -22.81 -14.97 -15.67
CA LYS A 221 -21.98 -15.05 -16.87
C LYS A 221 -22.38 -13.98 -17.88
N GLY A 222 -21.41 -13.15 -18.27
CA GLY A 222 -21.58 -12.07 -19.23
C GLY A 222 -22.17 -10.77 -18.65
N ASN A 223 -22.71 -10.81 -17.42
CA ASN A 223 -23.26 -9.66 -16.70
C ASN A 223 -22.30 -9.14 -15.61
N ILE A 224 -21.50 -10.02 -15.01
CA ILE A 224 -20.59 -9.72 -13.90
C ILE A 224 -19.17 -10.04 -14.34
N PRO A 225 -18.35 -9.04 -14.70
CA PRO A 225 -16.93 -9.25 -14.95
C PRO A 225 -16.19 -9.67 -13.67
N LEU A 226 -15.13 -10.43 -13.85
CA LEU A 226 -14.21 -10.84 -12.78
C LEU A 226 -12.88 -10.09 -12.95
N VAL A 227 -12.43 -9.39 -11.92
CA VAL A 227 -11.13 -8.70 -11.89
C VAL A 227 -10.31 -9.22 -10.72
N GLU A 228 -9.07 -9.65 -11.00
CA GLU A 228 -8.15 -10.17 -9.99
C GLU A 228 -7.24 -9.06 -9.49
N THR A 229 -7.17 -8.86 -8.16
CA THR A 229 -6.46 -7.73 -7.54
C THR A 229 -5.56 -8.13 -6.37
N SER A 230 -4.55 -7.30 -6.12
CA SER A 230 -3.82 -7.23 -4.85
C SER A 230 -3.70 -5.77 -4.42
N ALA A 231 -4.27 -5.43 -3.25
CA ALA A 231 -4.11 -4.10 -2.67
C ALA A 231 -2.70 -3.88 -2.10
N HIS A 232 -2.06 -4.94 -1.61
CA HIS A 232 -0.71 -4.90 -1.04
C HIS A 232 0.33 -4.63 -2.11
N GLU A 233 0.26 -5.35 -3.23
CA GLU A 233 1.19 -5.17 -4.36
C GLU A 233 0.76 -4.06 -5.32
N ASN A 234 -0.44 -3.48 -5.10
CA ASN A 234 -1.08 -2.49 -5.97
C ASN A 234 -1.23 -2.99 -7.42
N VAL A 235 -1.81 -4.18 -7.57
CA VAL A 235 -2.06 -4.83 -8.87
C VAL A 235 -3.56 -4.80 -9.15
N ASN A 236 -3.91 -4.27 -10.34
CA ASN A 236 -5.27 -4.19 -10.88
C ASN A 236 -6.31 -3.46 -10.01
N VAL A 237 -5.92 -2.76 -8.94
CA VAL A 237 -6.85 -2.00 -8.09
C VAL A 237 -7.62 -0.97 -8.92
N ASP A 238 -6.91 -0.11 -9.67
CA ASP A 238 -7.56 0.85 -10.57
C ASP A 238 -8.41 0.15 -11.65
N CYS A 239 -7.94 -0.98 -12.19
CA CYS A 239 -8.68 -1.77 -13.19
C CYS A 239 -10.07 -2.19 -12.68
N ALA A 240 -10.19 -2.61 -11.41
CA ALA A 240 -11.47 -3.00 -10.82
C ALA A 240 -12.49 -1.86 -10.78
N PHE A 241 -12.07 -0.68 -10.29
CA PHE A 241 -12.94 0.50 -10.20
C PHE A 241 -13.26 1.09 -11.58
N MET A 242 -12.28 1.15 -12.49
CA MET A 242 -12.49 1.62 -13.86
C MET A 242 -13.40 0.69 -14.67
N THR A 243 -13.30 -0.62 -14.47
CA THR A 243 -14.23 -1.60 -15.06
C THR A 243 -15.65 -1.29 -14.65
N LEU A 244 -15.89 -1.00 -13.36
CA LEU A 244 -17.21 -0.63 -12.89
C LEU A 244 -17.70 0.70 -13.47
N ALA A 245 -16.84 1.73 -13.50
CA ALA A 245 -17.19 3.04 -14.06
C ALA A 245 -17.61 2.93 -15.53
N ASN A 246 -16.96 2.07 -16.32
CA ASN A 246 -17.37 1.82 -17.71
C ASN A 246 -18.69 1.07 -17.83
N LEU A 247 -19.05 0.21 -16.88
CA LEU A 247 -20.37 -0.42 -16.89
C LEU A 247 -21.47 0.56 -16.47
N VAL A 248 -21.16 1.52 -15.59
CA VAL A 248 -22.08 2.61 -15.22
C VAL A 248 -22.33 3.50 -16.43
N ASP A 249 -21.27 3.86 -17.16
CA ASP A 249 -21.34 4.64 -18.40
C ASP A 249 -21.65 3.73 -19.60
N ARG A 250 -22.93 3.40 -19.78
CA ARG A 250 -23.45 2.46 -20.81
C ARG A 250 -23.02 2.76 -22.26
N ASN A 251 -22.50 3.94 -22.53
CA ASN A 251 -22.00 4.34 -23.85
C ASN A 251 -20.56 3.87 -24.11
N ARG A 252 -19.86 3.37 -23.09
CA ARG A 252 -18.50 2.84 -23.22
C ARG A 252 -18.52 1.34 -23.49
N GLY A 253 -17.59 0.90 -24.34
CA GLY A 253 -17.34 -0.52 -24.57
C GLY A 253 -16.79 -1.21 -23.32
N ARG A 254 -16.71 -2.55 -23.38
CA ARG A 254 -16.09 -3.33 -22.30
C ARG A 254 -14.60 -3.02 -22.22
N ILE A 255 -14.09 -2.79 -21.00
CA ILE A 255 -12.65 -2.71 -20.76
C ILE A 255 -12.03 -4.10 -20.93
N ARG A 256 -10.82 -4.15 -21.51
CA ARG A 256 -9.99 -5.35 -21.46
C ARG A 256 -9.45 -5.52 -20.04
N ILE A 257 -9.91 -6.55 -19.34
CA ILE A 257 -9.38 -6.93 -18.03
C ILE A 257 -8.06 -7.67 -18.26
N VAL A 258 -6.98 -7.14 -17.70
CA VAL A 258 -5.65 -7.75 -17.78
C VAL A 258 -5.54 -8.84 -16.70
N PRO A 259 -5.14 -10.07 -17.05
CA PRO A 259 -4.95 -11.15 -16.07
C PRO A 259 -3.94 -10.75 -14.99
N PHE A 260 -4.12 -11.28 -13.76
CA PHE A 260 -3.30 -10.88 -12.62
C PHE A 260 -1.79 -11.02 -12.87
N TYR A 261 -1.34 -12.16 -13.41
CA TYR A 261 0.09 -12.41 -13.62
C TYR A 261 0.75 -11.40 -14.57
N GLU A 262 0.01 -10.95 -15.59
CA GLU A 262 0.50 -9.98 -16.57
C GLU A 262 0.61 -8.59 -15.92
N ALA A 263 -0.44 -8.20 -15.18
CA ALA A 263 -0.48 -6.94 -14.44
C ALA A 263 0.58 -6.89 -13.32
N ALA A 264 0.79 -8.00 -12.60
CA ALA A 264 1.79 -8.10 -11.53
C ALA A 264 3.22 -7.99 -12.08
N ARG A 265 3.50 -8.63 -13.22
CA ARG A 265 4.79 -8.48 -13.91
C ARG A 265 5.03 -7.03 -14.33
N HIS A 266 4.04 -6.38 -14.94
CA HIS A 266 4.18 -4.98 -15.34
C HIS A 266 4.39 -4.05 -14.13
N ARG A 267 3.66 -4.31 -13.04
CA ARG A 267 3.86 -3.60 -11.77
C ARG A 267 5.29 -3.76 -11.25
N LYS A 268 5.85 -4.98 -11.30
CA LYS A 268 7.22 -5.25 -10.89
C LYS A 268 8.24 -4.48 -11.75
N GLU A 269 8.06 -4.43 -13.07
CA GLU A 269 8.94 -3.67 -13.97
C GLU A 269 8.99 -2.19 -13.59
N ILE A 270 7.84 -1.58 -13.27
CA ILE A 270 7.77 -0.17 -12.80
C ILE A 270 8.57 0.00 -11.51
N LEU A 271 8.41 -0.91 -10.55
CA LEU A 271 9.11 -0.89 -9.27
C LEU A 271 10.63 -1.04 -9.43
N ASP A 272 11.08 -1.91 -10.33
CA ASP A 272 12.50 -2.13 -10.62
C ASP A 272 13.12 -0.87 -11.27
N VAL A 273 12.46 -0.27 -12.26
CA VAL A 273 12.92 0.97 -12.91
C VAL A 273 13.04 2.13 -11.91
N ALA A 274 12.03 2.32 -11.06
CA ALA A 274 12.07 3.35 -10.02
C ALA A 274 13.19 3.11 -9.01
N THR A 275 13.43 1.85 -8.65
CA THR A 275 14.52 1.45 -7.74
C THR A 275 15.88 1.79 -8.34
N ASP A 276 16.12 1.45 -9.61
CA ASP A 276 17.38 1.74 -10.28
C ASP A 276 17.61 3.23 -10.48
N ALA A 277 16.57 4.00 -10.79
CA ALA A 277 16.63 5.46 -10.88
C ALA A 277 17.03 6.07 -9.53
N PHE A 278 16.37 5.69 -8.44
CA PHE A 278 16.69 6.20 -7.11
C PHE A 278 18.07 5.76 -6.62
N GLN A 279 18.49 4.51 -6.89
CA GLN A 279 19.85 4.07 -6.58
C GLN A 279 20.91 4.91 -7.29
N ARG A 280 20.73 5.21 -8.59
CA ARG A 280 21.65 6.06 -9.35
C ARG A 280 21.68 7.48 -8.79
N LEU A 281 20.53 8.04 -8.43
CA LEU A 281 20.43 9.35 -7.79
C LEU A 281 21.24 9.38 -6.48
N VAL A 282 21.03 8.41 -5.60
CA VAL A 282 21.75 8.30 -4.32
C VAL A 282 23.26 8.15 -4.55
N ARG A 283 23.71 7.29 -5.47
CA ARG A 283 25.13 7.11 -5.77
C ARG A 283 25.80 8.36 -6.30
N THR A 284 25.08 9.17 -7.08
CA THR A 284 25.63 10.39 -7.70
C THR A 284 25.75 11.53 -6.69
N HIS A 285 24.76 11.69 -5.80
CA HIS A 285 24.69 12.82 -4.88
C HIS A 285 25.24 12.54 -3.47
N VAL A 286 25.36 11.27 -3.09
CA VAL A 286 25.83 10.86 -1.75
C VAL A 286 27.18 10.19 -1.91
N LEU A 287 28.24 10.97 -1.73
CA LEU A 287 29.64 10.52 -1.86
C LEU A 287 30.34 10.38 -0.50
N ASP A 288 29.81 11.02 0.53
CA ASP A 288 30.35 10.98 1.89
C ASP A 288 29.57 9.96 2.74
N TYR A 289 30.29 9.00 3.35
CA TYR A 289 29.72 8.01 4.26
C TYR A 289 29.19 8.61 5.58
N ARG A 290 29.46 9.89 5.86
CA ARG A 290 28.91 10.62 7.01
C ARG A 290 27.57 11.31 6.70
N SER A 291 27.08 11.18 5.47
CA SER A 291 25.81 11.79 5.05
C SER A 291 24.63 11.34 5.92
N ILE A 292 23.78 12.29 6.28
CA ILE A 292 22.63 12.07 7.18
C ILE A 292 21.32 12.12 6.37
N TRP A 293 20.46 11.11 6.56
CA TRP A 293 19.19 10.97 5.84
C TRP A 293 18.34 12.24 5.86
N ALA A 294 18.12 12.84 7.04
CA ALA A 294 17.24 14.01 7.18
C ALA A 294 17.70 15.24 6.38
N SER A 295 19.01 15.40 6.16
CA SER A 295 19.55 16.48 5.32
C SER A 295 19.49 16.10 3.84
N THR A 296 19.87 14.86 3.51
CA THR A 296 19.88 14.36 2.14
C THR A 296 18.47 14.28 1.55
N SER A 297 17.49 13.74 2.27
CA SER A 297 16.11 13.60 1.77
C SER A 297 15.49 14.96 1.44
N LYS A 298 15.74 16.00 2.26
CA LYS A 298 15.32 17.37 1.96
C LYS A 298 15.93 17.91 0.67
N LYS A 299 17.21 17.60 0.39
CA LYS A 299 17.88 17.99 -0.87
C LYS A 299 17.32 17.24 -2.07
N LEU A 300 16.95 15.97 -1.90
CA LEU A 300 16.38 15.13 -2.96
C LEU A 300 14.87 15.33 -3.14
N ALA A 301 14.18 16.01 -2.23
CA ALA A 301 12.72 16.10 -2.19
C ALA A 301 12.05 16.64 -3.46
N GLN A 302 12.76 17.45 -4.25
CA GLN A 302 12.26 18.01 -5.52
C GLN A 302 12.70 17.21 -6.75
N ASN A 303 13.50 16.16 -6.56
CA ASN A 303 13.97 15.33 -7.67
C ASN A 303 12.87 14.35 -8.10
N PRO A 304 12.53 14.26 -9.40
CA PRO A 304 11.47 13.37 -9.87
C PRO A 304 11.68 11.89 -9.54
N ASP A 305 12.92 11.39 -9.61
CA ASP A 305 13.23 9.99 -9.29
C ASP A 305 13.04 9.70 -7.79
N PHE A 306 13.33 10.68 -6.94
CA PHE A 306 13.06 10.58 -5.50
C PHE A 306 11.56 10.57 -5.22
N ILE A 307 10.82 11.53 -5.78
CA ILE A 307 9.36 11.64 -5.61
C ILE A 307 8.70 10.34 -6.08
N HIS A 308 9.04 9.88 -7.29
CA HIS A 308 8.47 8.67 -7.86
C HIS A 308 8.78 7.41 -7.03
N TYR A 309 10.01 7.28 -6.53
CA TYR A 309 10.37 6.16 -5.66
C TYR A 309 9.60 6.21 -4.33
N VAL A 310 9.48 7.38 -3.71
CA VAL A 310 8.73 7.55 -2.45
C VAL A 310 7.25 7.27 -2.65
N ASP A 311 6.64 7.72 -3.77
CA ASP A 311 5.25 7.41 -4.08
C ASP A 311 5.00 5.90 -4.17
N LEU A 312 5.96 5.14 -4.70
CA LEU A 312 5.86 3.70 -4.91
C LEU A 312 6.22 2.84 -3.69
N PHE A 313 7.23 3.24 -2.90
CA PHE A 313 7.80 2.43 -1.82
C PHE A 313 7.74 3.06 -0.44
N GLY A 314 7.51 4.37 -0.37
CA GLY A 314 7.44 5.14 0.87
C GLY A 314 8.79 5.64 1.36
N MET A 315 8.74 6.64 2.25
CA MET A 315 9.91 7.30 2.81
C MET A 315 10.82 6.35 3.60
N ASP A 316 10.25 5.36 4.29
CA ASP A 316 11.01 4.40 5.08
C ASP A 316 11.89 3.48 4.23
N GLN A 317 11.39 3.04 3.07
CA GLN A 317 12.18 2.23 2.14
C GLN A 317 13.26 3.07 1.48
N ALA A 318 12.96 4.33 1.14
CA ALA A 318 13.96 5.26 0.62
C ALA A 318 15.11 5.46 1.63
N ALA A 319 14.76 5.63 2.91
CA ALA A 319 15.73 5.74 4.01
C ALA A 319 16.56 4.46 4.20
N LYS A 320 15.96 3.27 4.06
CA LYS A 320 16.67 1.98 4.12
C LYS A 320 17.69 1.85 3.00
N LEU A 321 17.31 2.18 1.76
CA LEU A 321 18.19 2.13 0.61
C LEU A 321 19.35 3.12 0.74
N PHE A 322 19.06 4.36 1.17
CA PHE A 322 20.09 5.35 1.48
C PHE A 322 21.09 4.84 2.53
N ARG A 323 20.60 4.29 3.65
CA ARG A 323 21.47 3.74 4.71
C ARG A 323 22.35 2.60 4.21
N ARG A 324 21.82 1.73 3.34
CA ARG A 324 22.59 0.66 2.70
C ARG A 324 23.74 1.23 1.85
N HIS A 325 23.47 2.27 1.06
CA HIS A 325 24.50 2.95 0.27
C HIS A 325 25.58 3.60 1.14
N VAL A 326 25.17 4.33 2.18
CA VAL A 326 26.10 4.98 3.12
C VAL A 326 27.00 3.96 3.83
N LYS A 327 26.43 2.81 4.24
CA LYS A 327 27.22 1.70 4.82
C LYS A 327 28.27 1.20 3.83
N LYS A 328 27.90 1.02 2.56
CA LYS A 328 28.83 0.60 1.51
C LYS A 328 29.97 1.60 1.30
N LEU A 329 29.68 2.91 1.28
CA LEU A 329 30.73 3.94 1.19
C LEU A 329 31.73 3.87 2.35
N LYS A 330 31.23 3.59 3.57
CA LYS A 330 32.10 3.43 4.75
C LYS A 330 33.02 2.23 4.59
N GLU A 331 32.49 1.11 4.12
CA GLU A 331 33.28 -0.11 3.86
C GLU A 331 34.34 0.15 2.78
N GLU A 332 33.97 0.77 1.66
CA GLU A 332 34.90 1.14 0.59
C GLU A 332 35.98 2.13 1.06
N TYR A 333 35.64 3.09 1.94
CA TYR A 333 36.61 4.02 2.52
C TYR A 333 37.61 3.31 3.45
N LEU A 334 37.11 2.44 4.34
CA LEU A 334 37.97 1.69 5.25
C LEU A 334 38.89 0.74 4.49
N GLN A 335 38.37 0.05 3.46
CA GLN A 335 39.16 -0.82 2.61
C GLN A 335 40.31 -0.07 1.94
N ARG A 336 40.05 1.11 1.36
CA ARG A 336 41.10 1.95 0.75
C ARG A 336 42.15 2.43 1.77
N LYS A 337 41.74 2.74 3.01
CA LYS A 337 42.69 3.11 4.07
C LYS A 337 43.57 1.91 4.46
N VAL A 338 42.99 0.70 4.58
CA VAL A 338 43.75 -0.53 4.84
C VAL A 338 44.74 -0.80 3.72
N GLU A 339 44.31 -0.76 2.47
CA GLU A 339 45.17 -0.93 1.30
C GLU A 339 46.32 0.11 1.31
N GLY A 340 46.01 1.38 1.54
CA GLY A 340 47.03 2.43 1.64
C GLY A 340 48.03 2.21 2.79
N TYR A 341 47.59 1.74 3.96
CA TYR A 341 48.50 1.39 5.04
C TYR A 341 49.35 0.15 4.71
N MET A 342 48.78 -0.85 4.04
CA MET A 342 49.51 -2.04 3.61
C MET A 342 50.56 -1.71 2.54
N ASP A 343 50.28 -0.76 1.66
CA ASP A 343 51.24 -0.27 0.65
C ASP A 343 52.39 0.52 1.30
N LEU A 344 52.10 1.30 2.35
CA LEU A 344 53.10 2.10 3.07
C LEU A 344 53.95 1.24 4.02
N LEU A 345 53.40 0.15 4.55
CA LEU A 345 54.01 -0.69 5.57
C LEU A 345 55.44 -1.17 5.21
N PRO A 346 55.74 -1.65 3.99
CA PRO A 346 57.10 -2.05 3.64
C PRO A 346 58.12 -0.91 3.70
N SER A 347 57.72 0.32 3.34
CA SER A 347 58.61 1.48 3.39
C SER A 347 58.93 1.88 4.83
N ILE A 348 57.90 1.88 5.69
CA ILE A 348 58.06 2.10 7.14
C ILE A 348 58.97 1.03 7.73
N LEU A 349 58.72 -0.25 7.45
CA LEU A 349 59.55 -1.34 7.98
C LEU A 349 61.02 -1.24 7.52
N ARG A 350 61.29 -0.80 6.30
CA ARG A 350 62.67 -0.56 5.83
C ARG A 350 63.35 0.63 6.50
N GLU A 351 62.59 1.67 6.86
CA GLU A 351 63.13 2.82 7.60
C GLU A 351 63.50 2.42 9.04
N PHE A 352 62.64 1.64 9.70
CA PHE A 352 62.87 1.17 11.07
C PHE A 352 63.90 0.03 11.17
N PHE A 353 64.01 -0.80 10.12
CA PHE A 353 64.92 -1.96 10.06
C PHE A 353 65.70 -1.94 8.73
N PRO A 354 66.69 -1.03 8.59
CA PRO A 354 67.45 -0.89 7.35
C PRO A 354 68.35 -2.09 7.02
N ASP A 355 68.69 -2.91 8.01
CA ASP A 355 69.39 -4.20 7.83
C ASP A 355 68.77 -5.31 8.71
N LEU A 356 68.98 -6.57 8.33
CA LEU A 356 68.50 -7.73 9.11
C LEU A 356 69.36 -8.01 10.35
N GLN A 357 70.57 -7.45 10.43
CA GLN A 357 71.49 -7.62 11.57
C GLN A 357 71.02 -6.82 12.80
N SER A 358 70.35 -5.68 12.61
CA SER A 358 69.73 -4.90 13.69
C SER A 358 68.56 -5.63 14.40
N LEU A 359 68.03 -6.71 13.82
CA LEU A 359 67.02 -7.58 14.43
C LEU A 359 67.61 -8.72 15.26
N GLU A 360 68.89 -9.09 15.06
CA GLU A 360 69.54 -10.20 15.78
C GLU A 360 70.07 -9.77 17.17
N ASP A 361 70.44 -8.51 17.38
CA ASP A 361 71.15 -8.05 18.59
C ASP A 361 70.23 -7.68 19.80
N GLY A 362 69.03 -8.24 19.89
CA GLY A 362 68.16 -8.05 21.08
C GLY A 362 67.54 -6.64 21.23
N VAL A 363 67.70 -5.79 20.21
CA VAL A 363 67.18 -4.41 20.15
C VAL A 363 65.64 -4.36 20.05
N TRP A 364 64.96 -5.50 19.87
CA TRP A 364 63.49 -5.52 19.80
C TRP A 364 62.83 -4.89 21.04
N SER A 365 63.43 -5.06 22.22
CA SER A 365 62.97 -4.48 23.49
C SER A 365 63.17 -2.97 23.59
N SER A 366 64.23 -2.42 22.99
CA SER A 366 64.52 -0.97 22.93
C SER A 366 63.82 -0.26 21.77
N SER A 367 63.52 -0.94 20.67
CA SER A 367 62.70 -0.39 19.57
C SER A 367 61.23 -0.25 19.97
N LEU A 368 60.71 -1.15 20.82
CA LEU A 368 59.35 -1.07 21.38
C LEU A 368 59.15 0.12 22.35
N SER A 369 60.21 0.56 23.05
CA SER A 369 60.12 1.74 23.93
C SER A 369 60.08 3.06 23.16
N GLY A 370 60.72 3.10 21.97
CA GLY A 370 60.65 4.23 21.03
C GLY A 370 59.23 4.51 20.51
N PHE A 371 58.44 3.46 20.28
CA PHE A 371 57.01 3.54 19.92
C PHE A 371 56.13 4.19 21.01
N SER A 372 56.59 4.22 22.28
CA SER A 372 55.86 4.82 23.40
C SER A 372 56.24 6.28 23.69
N SER A 373 57.29 6.81 23.03
CA SER A 373 57.74 8.18 23.25
C SER A 373 56.88 9.18 22.46
N LYS A 374 56.41 10.23 23.14
CA LYS A 374 55.47 11.25 22.62
C LYS A 374 55.85 11.91 21.29
N SER A 375 57.10 11.80 20.85
CA SER A 375 57.59 12.42 19.61
C SER A 375 57.04 11.80 18.32
N TYR A 376 56.59 10.53 18.33
CA TYR A 376 56.14 9.83 17.12
C TYR A 376 54.60 9.70 17.01
N GLN A 377 53.87 9.95 18.09
CA GLN A 377 52.39 10.00 18.05
C GLN A 377 51.87 11.19 17.23
N ASP A 378 52.63 12.29 17.16
CA ASP A 378 52.23 13.49 16.42
C ASP A 378 52.39 13.34 14.89
N GLN A 379 53.27 12.46 14.40
CA GLN A 379 53.42 12.20 12.96
C GLN A 379 52.37 11.22 12.41
N ILE A 380 51.87 10.29 13.23
CA ILE A 380 50.80 9.37 12.84
C ILE A 380 49.42 10.06 12.88
N CYS A 381 49.28 11.18 13.61
CA CYS A 381 48.03 11.94 13.69
C CYS A 381 47.84 13.02 12.58
N LEU A 382 48.79 13.16 11.64
CA LEU A 382 48.74 14.19 10.57
C LEU A 382 48.51 13.64 9.14
N LEU A 383 48.05 12.39 8.98
CA LEU A 383 47.64 11.75 7.71
C LEU A 383 46.31 10.97 7.87
#